data_AF-A0A395M594-F1
#
_entry.id   AF-A0A395M594-F1
#
_cell.length_a   1.000
_cell.length_b   1.000
_cell.length_c   1.000
_cell.angle_alpha   90.00
_cell.angle_beta   90.00
_cell.angle_gamma   90.00
#
_symmetry.space_group_name_H-M   'P 1'
#
loop_
_entity.id
_entity.type
_entity.pdbx_description
1 polymer ?
#
loop_
_entity_poly.entity_id
_entity_poly.type
_entity_poly.pdbx_seq_one_letter_code
_entity_poly.pdbx_strand_id
1 'polypeptide(L)'
;LFAAFSILLILVTWKGSSGLSYGWSAAPISEAELKNISLKAKEFNESPVKAPYKTTFWEVGQRSRELKKWIERSDHVGTSEYAGRQLHDVVETTAQELFPFLKNPPRRPKTKTPLADLRRTFVKGSKGIVIPVGGGEQSVRFAGHLIVSLRKVLGSRLPIEIVYAGEDDLPKKDRDRISSLDGATDIEFVDIFTIFDDTTLKLKDGGWAIKAFAMLGSRFEEAILLDADAVFIQQPEKLFSQRAYKEKGALLFHDRLLWQHAFRSRHDWWIDQIKIPSAEMNNSLVWTEDYAEECDSGVVVLNKGRVDTLVGLLHVAWQNTHDVREEVTYRLGHGDKESWWLGLELGGSRYEFEKHYGSMLGWGKGEDKVCSFVIAHTDEKDKLLWYNGSLLKNKRVDPEGYEVPEYWMMDGKWHKGRTKDDMSCMDGSEVLKLSDKEEHVLRESIDVAKKVDEALKRG
;
A
#
# COMPACT_ATOMS: atom_id res chain seq x y z
N LEU A 1 -17.23 -22.86 71.09
CA LEU A 1 -16.73 -21.78 71.98
C LEU A 1 -15.92 -20.81 71.14
N PHE A 2 -16.20 -19.53 71.34
CA PHE A 2 -15.78 -18.36 70.56
C PHE A 2 -14.27 -18.06 70.59
N ALA A 3 -13.78 -17.56 69.46
CA ALA A 3 -12.89 -16.40 69.23
C ALA A 3 -11.55 -16.21 69.98
N ALA A 4 -10.48 -15.99 69.20
CA ALA A 4 -9.66 -14.75 69.14
C ALA A 4 -8.47 -14.97 68.17
N PHE A 5 -8.49 -14.42 66.94
CA PHE A 5 -7.85 -13.16 66.49
C PHE A 5 -6.33 -13.01 66.76
N SER A 6 -5.48 -13.15 65.73
CA SER A 6 -4.88 -12.02 64.99
C SER A 6 -3.56 -12.33 64.24
N ILE A 7 -3.59 -12.14 62.92
CA ILE A 7 -2.69 -11.32 62.05
C ILE A 7 -1.16 -11.59 62.07
N LEU A 8 -0.60 -12.08 60.96
CA LEU A 8 0.18 -11.24 60.02
C LEU A 8 0.42 -11.92 58.64
N LEU A 9 0.24 -11.10 57.59
CA LEU A 9 0.44 -11.37 56.15
C LEU A 9 1.89 -11.69 55.78
N ILE A 10 2.10 -12.58 54.79
CA ILE A 10 2.91 -12.31 53.58
C ILE A 10 2.27 -13.01 52.36
N LEU A 11 1.87 -12.19 51.38
CA LEU A 11 1.44 -12.54 50.03
C LEU A 11 2.65 -12.87 49.14
N VAL A 12 2.59 -13.95 48.35
CA VAL A 12 2.83 -13.92 46.90
C VAL A 12 2.05 -15.09 46.27
N THR A 13 0.99 -14.77 45.53
CA THR A 13 0.21 -15.72 44.72
C THR A 13 0.86 -15.90 43.35
N TRP A 14 1.32 -17.12 43.05
CA TRP A 14 1.53 -17.59 41.69
C TRP A 14 0.37 -18.53 41.36
N LYS A 15 -0.60 -18.05 40.58
CA LYS A 15 -1.58 -18.90 39.89
C LYS A 15 -1.65 -18.44 38.46
N GLY A 16 -1.16 -19.30 37.57
CA GLY A 16 -1.40 -19.19 36.14
C GLY A 16 -2.90 -19.22 35.88
N SER A 17 -3.37 -18.18 35.20
CA SER A 17 -4.72 -18.11 34.66
C SER A 17 -4.64 -18.50 33.19
N SER A 18 -4.99 -19.74 32.89
CA SER A 18 -5.51 -20.11 31.57
C SER A 18 -6.76 -19.26 31.34
N GLY A 19 -6.63 -18.18 30.56
CA GLY A 19 -7.75 -17.36 30.14
C GLY A 19 -8.66 -18.15 29.21
N LEU A 20 -9.70 -18.76 29.78
CA LEU A 20 -10.91 -19.12 29.05
C LEU A 20 -11.48 -17.82 28.48
N SER A 21 -11.33 -17.61 27.16
CA SER A 21 -12.05 -16.51 26.50
C SER A 21 -13.52 -16.89 26.45
N TYR A 22 -14.29 -16.43 27.44
CA TYR A 22 -15.73 -16.37 27.30
C TYR A 22 -16.03 -15.46 26.10
N GLY A 23 -16.42 -16.07 24.99
CA GLY A 23 -16.96 -15.36 23.84
C GLY A 23 -18.28 -14.73 24.26
N TRP A 24 -18.25 -13.47 24.65
CA TRP A 24 -19.47 -12.68 24.76
C TRP A 24 -20.03 -12.60 23.35
N SER A 25 -21.10 -13.35 23.06
CA SER A 25 -21.88 -13.12 21.85
C SER A 25 -22.30 -11.65 21.87
N ALA A 26 -21.91 -10.89 20.85
CA ALA A 26 -22.32 -9.49 20.74
C ALA A 26 -23.85 -9.41 20.82
N ALA A 27 -24.37 -8.33 21.42
CA ALA A 27 -25.81 -8.14 21.50
C ALA A 27 -26.45 -8.25 20.10
N PRO A 28 -27.57 -8.97 19.95
CA PRO A 28 -28.30 -9.04 18.69
C PRO A 28 -28.56 -7.64 18.13
N ILE A 29 -28.58 -7.52 16.81
CA ILE A 29 -28.98 -6.25 16.19
C ILE A 29 -30.46 -5.97 16.49
N SER A 30 -30.76 -4.80 17.04
CA SER A 30 -32.15 -4.40 17.30
C SER A 30 -32.87 -4.06 15.99
N GLU A 31 -34.20 -4.25 15.96
CA GLU A 31 -35.01 -3.86 14.79
C GLU A 31 -34.86 -2.37 14.44
N ALA A 32 -34.75 -1.50 15.46
CA ALA A 32 -34.55 -0.07 15.27
C ALA A 32 -33.18 0.25 14.64
N GLU A 33 -32.11 -0.42 15.09
CA GLU A 33 -30.77 -0.29 14.52
C GLU A 33 -30.74 -0.75 13.06
N LEU A 34 -31.27 -1.93 12.76
CA LEU A 34 -31.34 -2.46 11.40
C LEU A 34 -32.16 -1.55 10.49
N LYS A 35 -33.30 -1.02 10.97
CA LYS A 35 -34.13 -0.09 10.21
C LYS A 35 -33.38 1.20 9.88
N ASN A 36 -32.64 1.77 10.83
CA ASN A 36 -31.85 2.98 10.61
C ASN A 36 -30.73 2.77 9.58
N ILE A 37 -29.98 1.67 9.69
CA ILE A 37 -28.95 1.29 8.73
C ILE A 37 -29.56 1.10 7.33
N SER A 38 -30.66 0.35 7.25
CA SER A 38 -31.35 0.07 5.97
C SER A 38 -31.89 1.34 5.32
N LEU A 39 -32.43 2.29 6.09
CA LEU A 39 -32.91 3.57 5.57
C LEU A 39 -31.75 4.38 4.97
N LYS A 40 -30.64 4.48 5.69
CA LYS A 40 -29.45 5.22 5.22
C LYS A 40 -28.80 4.57 3.99
N ALA A 41 -28.73 3.24 3.94
CA ALA A 41 -28.28 2.52 2.76
C ALA A 41 -29.20 2.75 1.56
N LYS A 42 -30.51 2.84 1.79
CA LYS A 42 -31.49 3.17 0.75
C LYS A 42 -31.26 4.59 0.20
N GLU A 43 -31.02 5.57 1.07
CA GLU A 43 -30.68 6.94 0.65
C GLU A 43 -29.42 6.98 -0.25
N PHE A 44 -28.39 6.19 0.10
CA PHE A 44 -27.19 6.07 -0.75
C PHE A 44 -27.49 5.48 -2.12
N ASN A 45 -28.37 4.49 -2.20
CA ASN A 45 -28.76 3.84 -3.45
C ASN A 45 -29.66 4.74 -4.32
N GLU A 46 -30.52 5.57 -3.70
CA GLU A 46 -31.36 6.54 -4.41
C GLU A 46 -30.55 7.73 -4.95
N SER A 47 -29.35 7.97 -4.43
CA SER A 47 -28.42 9.00 -4.88
C SER A 47 -27.04 8.40 -5.20
N PRO A 48 -26.86 7.68 -6.32
CA PRO A 48 -25.58 7.07 -6.66
C PRO A 48 -24.52 8.12 -7.02
N VAL A 49 -23.27 7.85 -6.63
CA VAL A 49 -22.12 8.68 -7.01
C VAL A 49 -21.85 8.50 -8.50
N LYS A 50 -21.84 9.60 -9.25
CA LYS A 50 -21.67 9.64 -10.70
C LYS A 50 -20.87 10.86 -11.12
N ALA A 51 -20.34 10.84 -12.34
CA ALA A 51 -19.63 11.97 -12.92
C ALA A 51 -20.51 13.24 -12.93
N PRO A 52 -19.93 14.44 -12.76
CA PRO A 52 -18.51 14.69 -12.52
C PRO A 52 -18.07 14.27 -11.10
N TYR A 53 -16.98 13.51 -11.01
CA TYR A 53 -16.45 12.97 -9.76
C TYR A 53 -15.68 13.99 -8.91
N LYS A 54 -15.19 15.09 -9.50
CA LYS A 54 -14.30 16.04 -8.81
C LYS A 54 -14.82 16.52 -7.45
N THR A 55 -16.13 16.66 -7.25
CA THR A 55 -16.71 17.16 -5.98
C THR A 55 -17.23 16.05 -5.06
N THR A 56 -17.01 14.78 -5.41
CA THR A 56 -17.68 13.62 -4.77
C THR A 56 -16.77 12.87 -3.78
N PHE A 57 -15.47 13.17 -3.74
CA PHE A 57 -14.50 12.41 -2.94
C PHE A 57 -14.82 12.47 -1.44
N TRP A 58 -15.19 13.64 -0.91
CA TRP A 58 -15.67 13.76 0.47
C TRP A 58 -16.88 12.88 0.75
N GLU A 59 -17.87 12.87 -0.15
CA GLU A 59 -19.08 12.07 -0.01
C GLU A 59 -18.77 10.57 -0.04
N VAL A 60 -17.95 10.11 -0.98
CA VAL A 60 -17.48 8.72 -1.04
C VAL A 60 -16.74 8.35 0.25
N GLY A 61 -15.92 9.24 0.78
CA GLY A 61 -15.28 9.10 2.09
C GLY A 61 -16.27 8.91 3.23
N GLN A 62 -17.31 9.76 3.31
CA GLN A 62 -18.34 9.64 4.34
C GLN A 62 -19.14 8.34 4.22
N ARG A 63 -19.53 7.95 3.00
CA ARG A 63 -20.22 6.68 2.73
C ARG A 63 -19.32 5.48 3.09
N SER A 64 -18.02 5.58 2.83
CA SER A 64 -17.02 4.57 3.21
C SER A 64 -16.94 4.41 4.73
N ARG A 65 -16.89 5.52 5.48
CA ARG A 65 -16.87 5.50 6.96
C ARG A 65 -18.13 4.85 7.56
N GLU A 66 -19.28 5.04 6.94
CA GLU A 66 -20.53 4.37 7.35
C GLU A 66 -20.50 2.88 6.99
N LEU A 67 -20.08 2.54 5.77
CA LEU A 67 -19.92 1.16 5.34
C LEU A 67 -18.97 0.39 6.26
N LYS A 68 -17.84 0.98 6.68
CA LYS A 68 -16.92 0.41 7.67
C LYS A 68 -17.66 -0.01 8.95
N LYS A 69 -18.44 0.90 9.55
CA LYS A 69 -19.21 0.62 10.78
C LYS A 69 -20.19 -0.52 10.56
N TRP A 70 -20.83 -0.58 9.40
CA TRP A 70 -21.80 -1.63 9.07
C TRP A 70 -21.13 -2.98 8.83
N ILE A 71 -19.95 -3.02 8.18
CA ILE A 71 -19.14 -4.23 8.04
C ILE A 71 -18.74 -4.74 9.43
N GLU A 72 -18.17 -3.88 10.28
CA GLU A 72 -17.78 -4.25 11.65
C GLU A 72 -18.99 -4.81 12.40
N ARG A 73 -20.13 -4.12 12.36
CA ARG A 73 -21.35 -4.60 13.04
C ARG A 73 -21.85 -5.94 12.48
N SER A 74 -21.80 -6.12 11.16
CA SER A 74 -22.17 -7.36 10.47
C SER A 74 -21.27 -8.53 10.86
N ASP A 75 -19.96 -8.31 10.92
CA ASP A 75 -18.98 -9.33 11.33
C ASP A 75 -19.21 -9.78 12.78
N HIS A 76 -19.58 -8.86 13.69
CA HIS A 76 -19.84 -9.17 15.10
C HIS A 76 -21.16 -9.92 15.33
N VAL A 77 -22.23 -9.57 14.60
CA VAL A 77 -23.56 -10.19 14.76
C VAL A 77 -23.63 -11.53 14.00
N GLY A 78 -22.95 -11.63 12.86
CA GLY A 78 -22.98 -12.79 11.99
C GLY A 78 -24.32 -12.96 11.26
N THR A 79 -24.48 -14.11 10.60
CA THR A 79 -25.60 -14.41 9.69
C THR A 79 -26.50 -15.56 10.18
N SER A 80 -26.33 -16.00 11.43
CA SER A 80 -27.15 -17.05 12.04
C SER A 80 -28.61 -16.64 12.21
N GLU A 81 -28.85 -15.38 12.61
CA GLU A 81 -30.19 -14.82 12.79
C GLU A 81 -30.68 -14.06 11.55
N TYR A 82 -32.00 -13.89 11.44
CA TYR A 82 -32.63 -13.19 10.30
C TYR A 82 -32.12 -11.75 10.18
N ALA A 83 -32.11 -11.00 11.29
CA ALA A 83 -31.68 -9.61 11.29
C ALA A 83 -30.19 -9.44 10.92
N GLY A 84 -29.35 -10.40 11.33
CA GLY A 84 -27.95 -10.47 10.91
C GLY A 84 -27.78 -10.71 9.40
N ARG A 85 -28.57 -11.60 8.81
CA ARG A 85 -28.61 -11.78 7.35
C ARG A 85 -29.04 -10.52 6.61
N GLN A 86 -30.06 -9.82 7.11
CA GLN A 86 -30.51 -8.56 6.51
C GLN A 86 -29.43 -7.48 6.58
N LEU A 87 -28.72 -7.35 7.71
CA LEU A 87 -27.59 -6.42 7.80
C LEU A 87 -26.49 -6.78 6.81
N HIS A 88 -26.16 -8.08 6.68
CA HIS A 88 -25.17 -8.55 5.72
C HIS A 88 -25.57 -8.21 4.28
N ASP A 89 -26.81 -8.44 3.89
CA ASP A 89 -27.33 -8.09 2.55
C ASP A 89 -27.24 -6.57 2.29
N VAL A 90 -27.53 -5.74 3.31
CA VAL A 90 -27.42 -4.28 3.22
C VAL A 90 -25.96 -3.83 3.04
N VAL A 91 -25.03 -4.45 3.77
CA VAL A 91 -23.59 -4.20 3.63
C VAL A 91 -23.11 -4.53 2.22
N GLU A 92 -23.45 -5.71 1.71
CA GLU A 92 -23.05 -6.16 0.38
C GLU A 92 -23.62 -5.28 -0.73
N THR A 93 -24.89 -4.88 -0.62
CA THR A 93 -25.53 -3.99 -1.59
C THR A 93 -24.88 -2.61 -1.56
N THR A 94 -24.65 -2.04 -0.38
CA THR A 94 -24.02 -0.72 -0.22
C THR A 94 -22.60 -0.72 -0.77
N ALA A 95 -21.82 -1.76 -0.48
CA ALA A 95 -20.44 -1.88 -0.97
C ALA A 95 -20.40 -1.93 -2.50
N GLN A 96 -21.29 -2.67 -3.15
CA GLN A 96 -21.38 -2.74 -4.60
C GLN A 96 -21.76 -1.40 -5.23
N GLU A 97 -22.71 -0.66 -4.63
CA GLU A 97 -23.10 0.65 -5.16
C GLU A 97 -22.01 1.71 -4.96
N LEU A 98 -21.32 1.69 -3.83
CA LEU A 98 -20.23 2.62 -3.56
C LEU A 98 -18.96 2.29 -4.36
N PHE A 99 -18.69 1.00 -4.58
CA PHE A 99 -17.51 0.49 -5.27
C PHE A 99 -17.92 -0.46 -6.41
N PRO A 100 -18.32 0.09 -7.58
CA PRO A 100 -18.88 -0.70 -8.68
C PRO A 100 -17.97 -1.81 -9.23
N PHE A 101 -16.66 -1.71 -9.03
CA PHE A 101 -15.70 -2.75 -9.42
C PHE A 101 -15.85 -4.07 -8.64
N LEU A 102 -16.63 -4.08 -7.56
CA LEU A 102 -17.03 -5.31 -6.85
C LEU A 102 -18.18 -6.04 -7.57
N LYS A 103 -18.92 -5.39 -8.47
CA LYS A 103 -20.04 -6.02 -9.18
C LYS A 103 -19.50 -7.04 -10.21
N ASN A 104 -20.21 -8.15 -10.35
CA ASN A 104 -19.94 -9.21 -11.34
C ASN A 104 -18.48 -9.73 -11.36
N PRO A 105 -17.90 -10.13 -10.21
CA PRO A 105 -16.52 -10.59 -10.19
C PRO A 105 -16.34 -11.82 -11.11
N PRO A 106 -15.29 -11.88 -11.97
CA PRO A 106 -15.15 -12.93 -12.98
C PRO A 106 -15.18 -14.37 -12.44
N ARG A 107 -14.59 -14.62 -11.27
CA ARG A 107 -14.66 -15.94 -10.59
C ARG A 107 -16.08 -16.35 -10.19
N ARG A 108 -16.96 -15.39 -9.89
CA ARG A 108 -18.34 -15.62 -9.41
C ARG A 108 -19.33 -14.53 -9.90
N PRO A 109 -19.65 -14.46 -11.21
CA PRO A 109 -20.35 -13.30 -11.77
C PRO A 109 -21.76 -13.05 -11.23
N LYS A 110 -22.39 -14.05 -10.60
CA LYS A 110 -23.76 -13.98 -10.05
C LYS A 110 -23.80 -13.93 -8.52
N THR A 111 -22.66 -13.74 -7.85
CA THR A 111 -22.63 -13.68 -6.39
C THR A 111 -23.42 -12.46 -5.90
N LYS A 112 -24.15 -12.65 -4.80
CA LYS A 112 -24.84 -11.57 -4.10
C LYS A 112 -23.97 -10.94 -3.01
N THR A 113 -22.83 -11.58 -2.70
CA THR A 113 -21.95 -11.21 -1.60
C THR A 113 -20.50 -11.00 -2.08
N PRO A 114 -20.25 -10.17 -3.11
CA PRO A 114 -18.91 -10.04 -3.69
C PRO A 114 -17.88 -9.48 -2.72
N LEU A 115 -18.27 -8.61 -1.78
CA LEU A 115 -17.33 -8.09 -0.77
C LEU A 115 -16.87 -9.22 0.16
N ALA A 116 -17.80 -10.01 0.71
CA ALA A 116 -17.46 -11.16 1.53
C ALA A 116 -16.69 -12.24 0.75
N ASP A 117 -17.03 -12.47 -0.51
CA ASP A 117 -16.32 -13.41 -1.38
C ASP A 117 -14.87 -12.97 -1.60
N LEU A 118 -14.61 -11.68 -1.85
CA LEU A 118 -13.27 -11.10 -1.93
C LEU A 118 -12.54 -11.22 -0.59
N ARG A 119 -13.16 -10.81 0.52
CA ARG A 119 -12.55 -10.91 1.87
C ARG A 119 -12.14 -12.34 2.23
N ARG A 120 -12.89 -13.35 1.75
CA ARG A 120 -12.56 -14.77 1.98
C ARG A 120 -11.35 -15.25 1.19
N THR A 121 -10.89 -14.52 0.16
CA THR A 121 -9.63 -14.85 -0.52
C THR A 121 -8.41 -14.47 0.30
N PHE A 122 -8.57 -13.59 1.31
CA PHE A 122 -7.48 -13.21 2.20
C PHE A 122 -7.18 -14.35 3.17
N VAL A 123 -5.99 -14.93 3.06
CA VAL A 123 -5.54 -16.02 3.91
C VAL A 123 -5.19 -15.43 5.27
N LYS A 124 -5.97 -15.75 6.30
CA LYS A 124 -5.78 -15.22 7.65
C LYS A 124 -4.36 -15.45 8.17
N GLY A 125 -3.73 -14.41 8.71
CA GLY A 125 -2.36 -14.42 9.23
C GLY A 125 -1.25 -14.52 8.18
N SER A 126 -1.59 -14.48 6.88
CA SER A 126 -0.58 -14.50 5.83
C SER A 126 0.08 -13.15 5.64
N LYS A 127 1.40 -13.20 5.37
CA LYS A 127 2.24 -12.06 5.02
C LYS A 127 2.86 -12.33 3.65
N GLY A 128 2.88 -11.34 2.77
CA GLY A 128 3.49 -11.51 1.46
C GLY A 128 3.79 -10.22 0.72
N ILE A 129 4.47 -10.37 -0.40
CA ILE A 129 4.87 -9.29 -1.29
C ILE A 129 4.01 -9.34 -2.55
N VAL A 130 3.56 -8.18 -3.01
CA VAL A 130 2.76 -8.02 -4.23
C VAL A 130 3.54 -7.14 -5.20
N ILE A 131 3.86 -7.64 -6.39
CA ILE A 131 4.63 -6.90 -7.40
C ILE A 131 3.80 -6.84 -8.68
N PRO A 132 3.24 -5.67 -9.03
CA PRO A 132 2.63 -5.49 -10.34
C PRO A 132 3.71 -5.51 -11.43
N VAL A 133 3.58 -6.40 -12.42
CA VAL A 133 4.54 -6.56 -13.51
C VAL A 133 3.78 -6.69 -14.82
N GLY A 134 4.13 -5.85 -15.79
CA GLY A 134 3.46 -5.77 -17.09
C GLY A 134 4.04 -4.65 -17.94
N GLY A 135 3.52 -4.48 -19.15
CA GLY A 135 3.89 -3.35 -20.02
C GLY A 135 5.27 -3.42 -20.68
N GLY A 136 5.95 -4.58 -20.65
CA GLY A 136 7.12 -4.87 -21.46
C GLY A 136 8.41 -5.24 -20.71
N GLU A 137 9.50 -5.34 -21.48
CA GLU A 137 10.78 -5.95 -21.05
C GLU A 137 11.43 -5.27 -19.82
N GLN A 138 11.27 -3.95 -19.66
CA GLN A 138 11.85 -3.24 -18.51
C GLN A 138 11.24 -3.70 -17.19
N SER A 139 9.91 -3.88 -17.14
CA SER A 139 9.22 -4.36 -15.94
C SER A 139 9.63 -5.79 -15.59
N VAL A 140 9.75 -6.66 -16.60
CA VAL A 140 10.25 -8.05 -16.44
C VAL A 140 11.67 -8.05 -15.87
N ARG A 141 12.55 -7.22 -16.44
CA ARG A 141 13.94 -7.08 -16.02
C ARG A 141 14.05 -6.65 -14.56
N PHE A 142 13.40 -5.54 -14.19
CA PHE A 142 13.51 -5.00 -12.83
C PHE A 142 12.83 -5.89 -11.80
N ALA A 143 11.67 -6.50 -12.12
CA ALA A 143 11.06 -7.49 -11.26
C ALA A 143 12.03 -8.67 -10.99
N GLY A 144 12.75 -9.14 -12.02
CA GLY A 144 13.82 -10.12 -11.86
C GLY A 144 14.93 -9.66 -10.91
N HIS A 145 15.41 -8.42 -11.05
CA HIS A 145 16.43 -7.85 -10.14
C HIS A 145 15.93 -7.82 -8.70
N LEU A 146 14.73 -7.30 -8.47
CA LEU A 146 14.12 -7.20 -7.15
C LEU A 146 13.96 -8.58 -6.52
N ILE A 147 13.30 -9.51 -7.20
CA ILE A 147 12.99 -10.86 -6.69
C ILE A 147 14.28 -11.60 -6.32
N VAL A 148 15.27 -11.62 -7.21
CA VAL A 148 16.51 -12.37 -6.96
C VAL A 148 17.33 -11.70 -5.86
N SER A 149 17.36 -10.37 -5.77
CA SER A 149 18.03 -9.66 -4.66
C SER A 149 17.37 -9.93 -3.32
N LEU A 150 16.03 -9.87 -3.24
CA LEU A 150 15.27 -10.21 -2.04
C LEU A 150 15.58 -11.63 -1.54
N ARG A 151 15.67 -12.60 -2.47
CA ARG A 151 15.89 -14.01 -2.14
C ARG A 151 17.32 -14.34 -1.80
N LYS A 152 18.27 -13.94 -2.65
CA LYS A 152 19.67 -14.38 -2.55
C LYS A 152 20.54 -13.49 -1.67
N VAL A 153 20.29 -12.18 -1.67
CA VAL A 153 21.11 -11.22 -0.93
C VAL A 153 20.50 -10.99 0.45
N LEU A 154 19.20 -10.72 0.51
CA LEU A 154 18.52 -10.39 1.77
C LEU A 154 17.97 -11.61 2.50
N GLY A 155 17.82 -12.76 1.82
CA GLY A 155 17.32 -14.00 2.41
C GLY A 155 15.84 -13.92 2.80
N SER A 156 15.06 -13.02 2.19
CA SER A 156 13.63 -12.88 2.46
C SER A 156 12.87 -14.15 2.07
N ARG A 157 11.94 -14.57 2.92
CA ARG A 157 11.11 -15.77 2.72
C ARG A 157 9.63 -15.44 2.55
N LEU A 158 9.28 -14.17 2.44
CA LEU A 158 7.90 -13.78 2.15
C LEU A 158 7.47 -14.33 0.78
N PRO A 159 6.32 -15.01 0.66
CA PRO A 159 5.77 -15.40 -0.64
C PRO A 159 5.52 -14.16 -1.50
N ILE A 160 5.69 -14.30 -2.81
CA ILE A 160 5.53 -13.22 -3.79
C ILE A 160 4.36 -13.54 -4.72
N GLU A 161 3.43 -12.60 -4.85
CA GLU A 161 2.44 -12.58 -5.94
C GLU A 161 2.87 -11.55 -6.99
N ILE A 162 3.16 -12.02 -8.20
CA ILE A 162 3.33 -11.16 -9.38
C ILE A 162 1.97 -10.96 -10.02
N VAL A 163 1.48 -9.72 -10.02
CA VAL A 163 0.14 -9.38 -10.51
C VAL A 163 0.25 -8.70 -11.87
N TYR A 164 -0.59 -9.12 -12.83
CA TYR A 164 -0.56 -8.63 -14.21
C TYR A 164 -1.98 -8.54 -14.81
N ALA A 165 -2.15 -7.78 -15.89
CA ALA A 165 -3.43 -7.50 -16.56
C ALA A 165 -3.62 -8.30 -17.85
N GLY A 166 -3.77 -9.63 -17.72
CA GLY A 166 -4.00 -10.55 -18.84
C GLY A 166 -2.75 -10.91 -19.65
N GLU A 167 -2.90 -11.88 -20.57
CA GLU A 167 -1.76 -12.44 -21.32
C GLU A 167 -1.03 -11.43 -22.22
N ASP A 168 -1.70 -10.35 -22.65
CA ASP A 168 -1.05 -9.32 -23.46
C ASP A 168 -0.16 -8.39 -22.63
N ASP A 169 -0.39 -8.30 -21.32
CA ASP A 169 0.37 -7.43 -20.41
C ASP A 169 1.63 -8.13 -19.89
N LEU A 170 1.48 -9.41 -19.49
CA LEU A 170 2.60 -10.27 -19.11
C LEU A 170 2.42 -11.67 -19.71
N PRO A 171 2.90 -11.90 -20.95
CA PRO A 171 2.75 -13.17 -21.65
C PRO A 171 3.35 -14.34 -20.87
N LYS A 172 2.80 -15.54 -21.08
CA LYS A 172 3.36 -16.78 -20.49
C LYS A 172 4.89 -16.91 -20.66
N LYS A 173 5.44 -16.53 -21.81
CA LYS A 173 6.89 -16.54 -22.05
C LYS A 173 7.65 -15.74 -20.98
N ASP A 174 7.19 -14.55 -20.64
CA ASP A 174 7.87 -13.69 -19.68
C ASP A 174 7.67 -14.15 -18.24
N ARG A 175 6.50 -14.72 -17.93
CA ARG A 175 6.27 -15.43 -16.66
C ARG A 175 7.22 -16.61 -16.50
N ASP A 176 7.38 -17.42 -17.53
CA ASP A 176 8.31 -18.56 -17.56
C ASP A 176 9.75 -18.06 -17.36
N ARG A 177 10.17 -16.99 -18.07
CA ARG A 177 11.49 -16.35 -17.92
C ARG A 177 11.76 -15.93 -16.47
N ILE A 178 10.84 -15.21 -15.83
CA ILE A 178 10.96 -14.80 -14.41
C ILE A 178 11.05 -16.03 -13.50
N SER A 179 10.15 -17.01 -13.66
CA SER A 179 10.13 -18.21 -12.81
C SER A 179 11.36 -19.10 -12.95
N SER A 180 12.06 -19.01 -14.10
CA SER A 180 13.27 -19.76 -14.38
C SER A 180 14.55 -19.13 -13.82
N LEU A 181 14.46 -17.88 -13.31
CA LEU A 181 15.61 -17.20 -12.74
C LEU A 181 16.11 -17.94 -11.50
N ASP A 182 17.43 -18.17 -11.45
CA ASP A 182 18.06 -18.82 -10.32
C ASP A 182 17.90 -17.96 -9.04
N GLY A 183 17.10 -18.45 -8.08
CA GLY A 183 16.73 -17.77 -6.84
C GLY A 183 15.27 -17.27 -6.79
N ALA A 184 14.57 -17.21 -7.92
CA ALA A 184 13.17 -16.80 -8.00
C ALA A 184 12.23 -17.91 -7.49
N THR A 185 12.06 -17.95 -6.17
CA THR A 185 11.32 -19.00 -5.46
C THR A 185 10.10 -18.45 -4.73
N ASP A 186 9.09 -19.30 -4.53
CA ASP A 186 7.82 -18.96 -3.87
C ASP A 186 7.10 -17.78 -4.54
N ILE A 187 6.89 -17.91 -5.85
CA ILE A 187 6.27 -16.92 -6.73
C ILE A 187 4.98 -17.51 -7.30
N GLU A 188 3.91 -16.73 -7.21
CA GLU A 188 2.62 -17.00 -7.84
C GLU A 188 2.29 -15.89 -8.84
N PHE A 189 1.82 -16.25 -10.03
CA PHE A 189 1.40 -15.29 -11.04
C PHE A 189 -0.13 -15.14 -10.99
N VAL A 190 -0.60 -13.92 -10.77
CA VAL A 190 -2.02 -13.61 -10.59
C VAL A 190 -2.49 -12.70 -11.72
N ASP A 191 -3.32 -13.25 -12.61
CA ASP A 191 -4.06 -12.44 -13.58
C ASP A 191 -5.19 -11.70 -12.86
N ILE A 192 -5.08 -10.37 -12.79
CA ILE A 192 -6.03 -9.52 -12.08
C ILE A 192 -7.42 -9.55 -12.72
N PHE A 193 -7.53 -9.88 -14.01
CA PHE A 193 -8.80 -10.03 -14.71
C PHE A 193 -9.57 -11.28 -14.29
N THR A 194 -8.94 -12.18 -13.52
CA THR A 194 -9.67 -13.28 -12.88
C THR A 194 -10.38 -12.83 -11.60
N ILE A 195 -10.05 -11.66 -11.07
CA ILE A 195 -10.55 -11.15 -9.78
C ILE A 195 -11.52 -10.00 -10.00
N PHE A 196 -11.18 -9.05 -10.87
CA PHE A 196 -11.99 -7.89 -11.19
C PHE A 196 -12.36 -7.86 -12.67
N ASP A 197 -13.59 -7.43 -12.97
CA ASP A 197 -14.03 -7.20 -14.35
C ASP A 197 -13.38 -5.91 -14.88
N ASP A 198 -12.57 -6.04 -15.93
CA ASP A 198 -11.83 -4.92 -16.51
C ASP A 198 -12.65 -4.04 -17.46
N THR A 199 -13.92 -4.40 -17.72
CA THR A 199 -14.78 -3.68 -18.66
C THR A 199 -14.78 -2.17 -18.42
N THR A 200 -14.82 -1.75 -17.15
CA THR A 200 -14.79 -0.34 -16.72
C THR A 200 -13.47 0.10 -16.10
N LEU A 201 -12.59 -0.83 -15.70
CA LEU A 201 -11.34 -0.48 -15.02
C LEU A 201 -10.21 -0.09 -15.99
N LYS A 202 -10.15 -0.72 -17.17
CA LYS A 202 -9.11 -0.46 -18.18
C LYS A 202 -7.69 -0.54 -17.59
N LEU A 203 -7.38 -1.60 -16.83
CA LEU A 203 -6.13 -1.71 -16.08
C LEU A 203 -4.91 -1.95 -16.97
N LYS A 204 -5.07 -2.71 -18.07
CA LYS A 204 -3.97 -2.98 -19.02
C LYS A 204 -3.35 -1.67 -19.54
N ASP A 205 -4.18 -0.71 -19.91
CA ASP A 205 -3.75 0.60 -20.40
C ASP A 205 -3.75 1.67 -19.28
N GLY A 206 -3.99 1.26 -18.04
CA GLY A 206 -4.16 2.14 -16.88
C GLY A 206 -2.86 2.52 -16.16
N GLY A 207 -1.72 2.00 -16.64
CA GLY A 207 -0.41 2.25 -16.03
C GLY A 207 -0.37 1.82 -14.57
N TRP A 208 -0.18 2.78 -13.66
CA TRP A 208 -0.07 2.51 -12.23
C TRP A 208 -1.39 2.11 -11.55
N ALA A 209 -2.54 2.27 -12.22
CA ALA A 209 -3.85 1.97 -11.64
C ALA A 209 -3.95 0.52 -11.12
N ILE A 210 -3.24 -0.41 -11.77
CA ILE A 210 -3.20 -1.82 -11.37
C ILE A 210 -2.70 -2.02 -9.93
N LYS A 211 -1.87 -1.12 -9.38
CA LYS A 211 -1.30 -1.27 -8.03
C LYS A 211 -2.38 -1.41 -6.95
N ALA A 212 -3.39 -0.55 -6.98
CA ALA A 212 -4.49 -0.58 -6.01
C ALA A 212 -5.27 -1.91 -6.09
N PHE A 213 -5.53 -2.39 -7.29
CA PHE A 213 -6.24 -3.64 -7.53
C PHE A 213 -5.37 -4.87 -7.22
N ALA A 214 -4.06 -4.82 -7.48
CA ALA A 214 -3.12 -5.86 -7.11
C ALA A 214 -3.05 -6.03 -5.60
N MET A 215 -2.93 -4.91 -4.86
CA MET A 215 -3.00 -4.92 -3.40
C MET A 215 -4.34 -5.49 -2.92
N LEU A 216 -5.46 -5.01 -3.45
CA LEU A 216 -6.80 -5.46 -3.04
C LEU A 216 -7.06 -6.94 -3.37
N GLY A 217 -6.68 -7.39 -4.56
CA GLY A 217 -6.91 -8.75 -5.08
C GLY A 217 -5.94 -9.81 -4.55
N SER A 218 -4.79 -9.42 -4.02
CA SER A 218 -3.81 -10.35 -3.45
C SER A 218 -4.39 -11.22 -2.33
N ARG A 219 -3.91 -12.44 -2.18
CA ARG A 219 -4.39 -13.35 -1.12
C ARG A 219 -3.84 -13.03 0.27
N PHE A 220 -2.86 -12.14 0.36
CA PHE A 220 -2.22 -11.83 1.63
C PHE A 220 -3.14 -10.96 2.51
N GLU A 221 -3.29 -11.33 3.78
CA GLU A 221 -3.98 -10.49 4.77
C GLU A 221 -3.12 -9.27 5.11
N GLU A 222 -1.81 -9.46 5.22
CA GLU A 222 -0.80 -8.43 5.43
C GLU A 222 0.14 -8.40 4.21
N ALA A 223 0.16 -7.28 3.47
CA ALA A 223 0.82 -7.21 2.18
C ALA A 223 1.78 -6.03 2.07
N ILE A 224 2.92 -6.26 1.41
CA ILE A 224 3.85 -5.22 0.96
C ILE A 224 3.75 -5.15 -0.56
N LEU A 225 3.18 -4.06 -1.09
CA LEU A 225 3.21 -3.79 -2.52
C LEU A 225 4.52 -3.09 -2.87
N LEU A 226 5.18 -3.55 -3.92
CA LEU A 226 6.46 -3.03 -4.40
C LEU A 226 6.38 -2.64 -5.88
N ASP A 227 6.98 -1.50 -6.22
CA ASP A 227 7.40 -1.23 -7.60
C ASP A 227 8.45 -2.26 -8.04
N ALA A 228 8.42 -2.62 -9.33
CA ALA A 228 9.36 -3.60 -9.88
C ALA A 228 10.83 -3.15 -9.77
N ASP A 229 11.09 -1.85 -9.69
CA ASP A 229 12.42 -1.24 -9.59
C ASP A 229 12.74 -0.68 -8.20
N ALA A 230 12.01 -1.08 -7.17
CA ALA A 230 12.43 -0.88 -5.78
C ALA A 230 13.71 -1.69 -5.49
N VAL A 231 14.57 -1.15 -4.63
CA VAL A 231 15.78 -1.83 -4.16
C VAL A 231 15.81 -1.81 -2.64
N PHE A 232 15.99 -2.97 -2.02
CA PHE A 232 16.04 -3.12 -0.58
C PHE A 232 17.49 -3.27 -0.08
N ILE A 233 17.77 -2.63 1.04
CA ILE A 233 19.05 -2.73 1.76
C ILE A 233 18.88 -3.56 3.05
N GLN A 234 17.64 -3.70 3.53
CA GLN A 234 17.28 -4.59 4.62
C GLN A 234 16.15 -5.54 4.20
N GLN A 235 15.94 -6.61 4.96
CA GLN A 235 14.83 -7.53 4.74
C GLN A 235 13.47 -6.80 4.76
N PRO A 236 12.60 -7.02 3.74
CA PRO A 236 11.28 -6.38 3.68
C PRO A 236 10.37 -6.78 4.85
N GLU A 237 10.61 -7.92 5.50
CA GLU A 237 9.92 -8.35 6.73
C GLU A 237 9.97 -7.30 7.86
N LYS A 238 10.99 -6.44 7.86
CA LYS A 238 11.11 -5.33 8.82
C LYS A 238 10.00 -4.31 8.69
N LEU A 239 9.40 -4.15 7.51
CA LEU A 239 8.25 -3.27 7.30
C LEU A 239 7.07 -3.64 8.21
N PHE A 240 6.79 -4.95 8.35
CA PHE A 240 5.76 -5.44 9.27
C PHE A 240 6.10 -5.28 10.76
N SER A 241 7.36 -4.96 11.06
CA SER A 241 7.85 -4.79 12.43
C SER A 241 7.88 -3.35 12.89
N GLN A 242 7.75 -2.39 11.96
CA GLN A 242 7.74 -0.96 12.28
C GLN A 242 6.53 -0.58 13.14
N ARG A 243 6.72 0.36 14.07
CA ARG A 243 5.67 0.84 14.99
C ARG A 243 4.46 1.35 14.22
N ALA A 244 4.68 2.23 13.24
CA ALA A 244 3.65 2.80 12.37
C ALA A 244 2.72 1.71 11.81
N TYR A 245 3.29 0.67 11.20
CA TYR A 245 2.51 -0.45 10.67
C TYR A 245 1.77 -1.24 11.76
N LYS A 246 2.44 -1.65 12.85
CA LYS A 246 1.81 -2.46 13.90
C LYS A 246 0.62 -1.74 14.54
N GLU A 247 0.76 -0.45 14.79
CA GLU A 247 -0.27 0.36 15.44
C GLU A 247 -1.41 0.68 14.48
N LYS A 248 -1.11 1.18 13.28
CA LYS A 248 -2.11 1.71 12.36
C LYS A 248 -2.67 0.67 11.40
N GLY A 249 -1.87 -0.31 11.01
CA GLY A 249 -2.20 -1.30 9.97
C GLY A 249 -1.93 -0.81 8.55
N ALA A 250 -1.41 0.41 8.39
CA ALA A 250 -0.98 0.97 7.12
C ALA A 250 0.28 1.82 7.33
N LEU A 251 1.33 1.53 6.57
CA LEU A 251 2.57 2.29 6.52
C LEU A 251 2.81 2.77 5.08
N LEU A 252 2.98 4.08 4.94
CA LEU A 252 3.27 4.77 3.69
C LEU A 252 4.64 5.46 3.76
N PHE A 253 5.15 5.93 2.62
CA PHE A 253 6.47 6.57 2.51
C PHE A 253 6.33 7.94 1.88
N HIS A 254 7.06 8.91 2.40
CA HIS A 254 6.91 10.29 1.96
C HIS A 254 7.66 10.52 0.64
N ASP A 255 7.07 11.29 -0.28
CA ASP A 255 7.81 11.78 -1.45
C ASP A 255 8.77 12.92 -1.02
N ARG A 256 9.36 13.60 -2.00
CA ARG A 256 10.35 14.67 -1.82
C ARG A 256 9.64 15.97 -1.46
N LEU A 257 10.21 16.73 -0.53
CA LEU A 257 9.79 18.11 -0.24
C LEU A 257 10.25 19.05 -1.36
N LEU A 258 9.47 19.11 -2.43
CA LEU A 258 9.72 19.94 -3.61
C LEU A 258 8.54 20.88 -3.89
N TRP A 259 8.86 21.96 -4.61
CA TRP A 259 7.88 22.87 -5.23
C TRP A 259 6.81 23.41 -4.27
N GLN A 260 7.25 23.93 -3.13
CA GLN A 260 6.38 24.60 -2.18
C GLN A 260 5.53 25.70 -2.85
N HIS A 261 4.23 25.74 -2.54
CA HIS A 261 3.18 26.58 -3.13
C HIS A 261 2.89 26.35 -4.62
N ALA A 262 3.48 25.33 -5.24
CA ALA A 262 3.06 24.91 -6.57
C ALA A 262 1.69 24.22 -6.52
N PHE A 263 1.06 24.06 -7.69
CA PHE A 263 -0.22 23.33 -7.82
C PHE A 263 -1.36 23.82 -6.90
N ARG A 264 -1.49 25.14 -6.68
CA ARG A 264 -2.50 25.72 -5.79
C ARG A 264 -3.92 25.16 -5.97
N SER A 265 -4.35 24.91 -7.21
CA SER A 265 -5.66 24.33 -7.51
C SER A 265 -5.85 22.89 -6.98
N ARG A 266 -4.76 22.11 -6.86
CA ARG A 266 -4.75 20.80 -6.20
C ARG A 266 -4.92 20.96 -4.69
N HIS A 267 -4.19 21.89 -4.06
CA HIS A 267 -4.34 22.17 -2.63
C HIS A 267 -5.73 22.68 -2.27
N ASP A 268 -6.28 23.63 -3.04
CA ASP A 268 -7.65 24.11 -2.84
C ASP A 268 -8.66 22.98 -2.95
N TRP A 269 -8.44 22.06 -3.89
CA TRP A 269 -9.28 20.87 -4.03
C TRP A 269 -9.15 19.91 -2.84
N TRP A 270 -7.93 19.65 -2.35
CA TRP A 270 -7.74 18.86 -1.14
C TRP A 270 -8.44 19.49 0.08
N ILE A 271 -8.34 20.81 0.26
CA ILE A 271 -9.02 21.52 1.36
C ILE A 271 -10.54 21.39 1.27
N ASP A 272 -11.10 21.49 0.06
CA ASP A 272 -12.54 21.30 -0.17
C ASP A 272 -13.00 19.86 0.11
N GLN A 273 -12.18 18.87 -0.24
CA GLN A 273 -12.52 17.45 -0.11
C GLN A 273 -12.16 16.85 1.26
N ILE A 274 -11.15 17.34 1.97
CA ILE A 274 -10.70 16.88 3.30
C ILE A 274 -11.24 17.85 4.35
N LYS A 275 -12.54 17.75 4.62
CA LYS A 275 -13.21 18.70 5.53
C LYS A 275 -12.86 18.49 7.00
N ILE A 276 -12.39 17.29 7.35
CA ILE A 276 -12.00 16.92 8.71
C ILE A 276 -10.67 16.15 8.62
N PRO A 277 -9.52 16.86 8.65
CA PRO A 277 -8.20 16.23 8.58
C PRO A 277 -7.92 15.40 9.85
N SER A 278 -7.31 14.24 9.66
CA SER A 278 -6.83 13.39 10.75
C SER A 278 -5.61 13.98 11.46
N ALA A 279 -5.23 13.36 12.59
CA ALA A 279 -4.00 13.71 13.27
C ALA A 279 -2.76 13.47 12.39
N GLU A 280 -2.79 12.46 11.52
CA GLU A 280 -1.71 12.18 10.59
C GLU A 280 -1.63 13.27 9.50
N MET A 281 -2.77 13.67 8.94
CA MET A 281 -2.82 14.74 7.95
C MET A 281 -2.31 16.08 8.52
N ASN A 282 -2.50 16.34 9.82
CA ASN A 282 -1.98 17.54 10.46
C ASN A 282 -0.45 17.51 10.70
N ASN A 283 0.23 16.38 10.48
CA ASN A 283 1.69 16.28 10.49
C ASN A 283 2.31 16.46 9.09
N SER A 284 1.49 16.43 8.04
CA SER A 284 1.93 16.50 6.65
C SER A 284 2.33 17.92 6.25
N LEU A 285 3.57 18.11 5.78
CA LEU A 285 4.04 19.39 5.25
C LEU A 285 3.40 19.72 3.89
N VAL A 286 2.94 18.72 3.13
CA VAL A 286 2.11 18.94 1.94
C VAL A 286 0.79 19.60 2.31
N TRP A 287 0.22 19.22 3.45
CA TRP A 287 -1.01 19.82 3.96
C TRP A 287 -0.78 21.17 4.65
N THR A 288 0.20 21.27 5.55
CA THR A 288 0.38 22.43 6.41
C THR A 288 1.22 23.53 5.79
N GLU A 289 2.05 23.20 4.80
CA GLU A 289 3.03 24.12 4.20
C GLU A 289 2.98 24.18 2.67
N ASP A 290 1.96 23.59 2.04
CA ASP A 290 1.72 23.58 0.58
C ASP A 290 2.87 22.98 -0.26
N TYR A 291 3.53 21.90 0.20
CA TYR A 291 4.45 21.12 -0.66
C TYR A 291 3.68 20.28 -1.69
N ALA A 292 4.32 19.90 -2.80
CA ALA A 292 3.58 19.40 -3.96
C ALA A 292 3.14 17.92 -3.91
N GLU A 293 3.96 17.02 -3.40
CA GLU A 293 3.77 15.55 -3.49
C GLU A 293 3.98 14.94 -2.10
N GLU A 294 3.04 14.13 -1.63
CA GLU A 294 3.10 13.59 -0.27
C GLU A 294 3.65 12.16 -0.22
N CYS A 295 3.31 11.33 -1.21
CA CYS A 295 3.49 9.88 -1.10
C CYS A 295 4.36 9.31 -2.22
N ASP A 296 5.41 8.58 -1.83
CA ASP A 296 6.07 7.64 -2.73
C ASP A 296 5.41 6.26 -2.63
N SER A 297 4.64 5.91 -3.68
CA SER A 297 3.98 4.62 -3.84
C SER A 297 4.91 3.48 -4.31
N GLY A 298 6.23 3.65 -4.26
CA GLY A 298 7.20 2.59 -4.54
C GLY A 298 7.12 1.41 -3.59
N VAL A 299 6.72 1.68 -2.34
CA VAL A 299 6.39 0.68 -1.34
C VAL A 299 5.11 1.10 -0.62
N VAL A 300 4.15 0.18 -0.48
CA VAL A 300 2.94 0.39 0.32
C VAL A 300 2.69 -0.83 1.18
N VAL A 301 2.47 -0.66 2.48
CA VAL A 301 2.33 -1.78 3.43
C VAL A 301 0.98 -1.70 4.12
N LEU A 302 0.11 -2.70 3.91
CA LEU A 302 -1.26 -2.71 4.43
C LEU A 302 -1.63 -4.03 5.11
N ASN A 303 -2.38 -3.95 6.20
CA ASN A 303 -3.12 -5.05 6.81
C ASN A 303 -4.58 -5.00 6.35
N LYS A 304 -4.88 -5.68 5.24
CA LYS A 304 -6.23 -5.77 4.66
C LYS A 304 -7.21 -6.59 5.52
N GLY A 305 -6.72 -7.33 6.50
CA GLY A 305 -7.54 -8.03 7.49
C GLY A 305 -8.29 -7.08 8.44
N ARG A 306 -7.80 -5.84 8.60
CA ARG A 306 -8.50 -4.83 9.37
C ARG A 306 -9.56 -4.14 8.51
N VAL A 307 -10.79 -4.06 9.02
CA VAL A 307 -11.92 -3.45 8.29
C VAL A 307 -11.67 -1.97 7.99
N ASP A 308 -10.98 -1.25 8.88
CA ASP A 308 -10.58 0.14 8.64
C ASP A 308 -9.66 0.25 7.40
N THR A 309 -8.56 -0.48 7.39
CA THR A 309 -7.61 -0.51 6.26
C THR A 309 -8.25 -1.01 4.96
N LEU A 310 -9.11 -2.04 5.02
CA LEU A 310 -9.80 -2.57 3.84
C LEU A 310 -10.70 -1.53 3.18
N VAL A 311 -11.50 -0.81 3.96
CA VAL A 311 -12.40 0.22 3.42
C VAL A 311 -11.63 1.39 2.83
N GLY A 312 -10.52 1.80 3.45
CA GLY A 312 -9.60 2.74 2.85
C GLY A 312 -9.06 2.24 1.52
N LEU A 313 -8.60 0.99 1.43
CA LEU A 313 -8.12 0.39 0.19
C LEU A 313 -9.20 0.29 -0.90
N LEU A 314 -10.47 0.02 -0.56
CA LEU A 314 -11.58 0.10 -1.51
C LEU A 314 -11.73 1.52 -2.07
N HIS A 315 -11.55 2.54 -1.23
CA HIS A 315 -11.55 3.93 -1.66
C HIS A 315 -10.33 4.26 -2.54
N VAL A 316 -9.14 3.73 -2.23
CA VAL A 316 -7.94 3.86 -3.10
C VAL A 316 -8.22 3.23 -4.47
N ALA A 317 -8.79 2.02 -4.51
CA ALA A 317 -9.15 1.34 -5.75
C ALA A 317 -10.22 2.12 -6.55
N TRP A 318 -11.21 2.71 -5.87
CA TRP A 318 -12.21 3.58 -6.51
C TRP A 318 -11.57 4.78 -7.22
N GLN A 319 -10.61 5.45 -6.56
CA GLN A 319 -9.87 6.56 -7.16
C GLN A 319 -9.06 6.16 -8.40
N ASN A 320 -8.69 4.88 -8.51
CA ASN A 320 -7.95 4.32 -9.64
C ASN A 320 -8.84 3.63 -10.68
N THR A 321 -10.17 3.66 -10.54
CA THR A 321 -11.09 3.30 -11.64
C THR A 321 -10.92 4.27 -12.81
N HIS A 322 -11.19 3.82 -14.05
CA HIS A 322 -10.88 4.60 -15.26
C HIS A 322 -11.48 6.00 -15.23
N ASP A 323 -12.78 6.10 -15.00
CA ASP A 323 -13.47 7.39 -15.12
C ASP A 323 -13.03 8.36 -14.00
N VAL A 324 -12.78 7.85 -12.79
CA VAL A 324 -12.33 8.69 -11.66
C VAL A 324 -10.89 9.14 -11.85
N ARG A 325 -9.99 8.26 -12.31
CA ARG A 325 -8.57 8.62 -12.49
C ARG A 325 -8.35 9.58 -13.65
N GLU A 326 -9.07 9.37 -14.77
CA GLU A 326 -8.93 10.22 -15.95
C GLU A 326 -9.60 11.58 -15.78
N GLU A 327 -10.66 11.67 -14.97
CA GLU A 327 -11.30 12.95 -14.64
C GLU A 327 -10.53 13.71 -13.56
N VAL A 328 -10.08 13.03 -12.50
CA VAL A 328 -9.61 13.68 -11.26
C VAL A 328 -8.22 13.22 -10.84
N THR A 329 -8.07 11.95 -10.45
CA THR A 329 -6.89 11.49 -9.68
C THR A 329 -5.58 11.76 -10.43
N TYR A 330 -5.50 11.41 -11.72
CA TYR A 330 -4.27 11.56 -12.52
C TYR A 330 -4.16 12.93 -13.19
N ARG A 331 -5.24 13.72 -13.16
CA ARG A 331 -5.25 15.13 -13.62
C ARG A 331 -4.75 16.07 -12.55
N LEU A 332 -5.13 15.81 -11.30
CA LEU A 332 -4.69 16.58 -10.16
C LEU A 332 -3.36 16.07 -9.64
N GLY A 333 -3.17 14.77 -9.44
CA GLY A 333 -1.94 14.17 -8.90
C GLY A 333 -0.94 13.70 -9.97
N HIS A 334 0.05 12.93 -9.53
CA HIS A 334 1.00 12.22 -10.41
C HIS A 334 0.78 10.71 -10.32
N GLY A 335 -0.07 10.18 -11.20
CA GLY A 335 -0.44 8.76 -11.18
C GLY A 335 -1.21 8.39 -9.91
N ASP A 336 -0.94 7.22 -9.36
CA ASP A 336 -1.65 6.63 -8.22
C ASP A 336 -1.17 7.16 -6.85
N LYS A 337 0.00 7.80 -6.79
CA LYS A 337 0.70 8.19 -5.54
C LYS A 337 -0.20 8.77 -4.46
N GLU A 338 -0.91 9.86 -4.80
CA GLU A 338 -1.75 10.59 -3.85
C GLU A 338 -3.02 9.82 -3.46
N SER A 339 -3.44 8.84 -4.28
CA SER A 339 -4.67 8.09 -4.03
C SER A 339 -4.57 7.22 -2.77
N TRP A 340 -3.37 6.76 -2.42
CA TRP A 340 -3.12 5.88 -1.27
C TRP A 340 -3.48 6.54 0.06
N TRP A 341 -2.83 7.66 0.39
CA TRP A 341 -3.12 8.37 1.62
C TRP A 341 -4.50 9.04 1.56
N LEU A 342 -4.91 9.58 0.42
CA LEU A 342 -6.19 10.27 0.30
C LEU A 342 -7.36 9.31 0.51
N GLY A 343 -7.27 8.08 -0.02
CA GLY A 343 -8.30 7.06 0.16
C GLY A 343 -8.38 6.57 1.61
N LEU A 344 -7.22 6.40 2.26
CA LEU A 344 -7.14 6.05 3.68
C LEU A 344 -7.71 7.18 4.55
N GLU A 345 -7.32 8.43 4.29
CA GLU A 345 -7.76 9.63 5.01
C GLU A 345 -9.27 9.86 4.88
N LEU A 346 -9.80 9.92 3.65
CA LEU A 346 -11.22 10.12 3.41
C LEU A 346 -12.06 8.95 3.94
N GLY A 347 -11.57 7.72 3.80
CA GLY A 347 -12.18 6.52 4.36
C GLY A 347 -12.14 6.42 5.89
N GLY A 348 -11.41 7.30 6.58
CA GLY A 348 -11.27 7.29 8.04
C GLY A 348 -10.44 6.12 8.56
N SER A 349 -9.51 5.65 7.73
CA SER A 349 -8.53 4.61 8.07
C SER A 349 -7.44 5.19 8.93
N ARG A 350 -6.80 4.36 9.74
CA ARG A 350 -5.56 4.73 10.42
C ARG A 350 -4.40 4.38 9.50
N TYR A 351 -3.50 5.33 9.30
CA TYR A 351 -2.25 5.18 8.60
C TYR A 351 -1.20 6.06 9.26
N GLU A 352 0.06 5.82 8.94
CA GLU A 352 1.18 6.65 9.35
C GLU A 352 2.25 6.58 8.25
N PHE A 353 2.82 7.72 7.91
CA PHE A 353 3.97 7.78 7.03
C PHE A 353 5.25 7.42 7.78
N GLU A 354 6.30 7.06 7.04
CA GLU A 354 7.64 7.03 7.61
C GLU A 354 7.97 8.40 8.24
N LYS A 355 8.87 8.41 9.23
CA LYS A 355 9.20 9.63 10.00
C LYS A 355 9.78 10.76 9.13
N HIS A 356 10.55 10.41 8.11
CA HIS A 356 11.32 11.34 7.31
C HIS A 356 10.68 11.52 5.94
N TYR A 357 10.70 12.74 5.41
CA TYR A 357 10.43 12.93 3.99
C TYR A 357 11.52 12.24 3.15
N GLY A 358 11.23 12.00 1.87
CA GLY A 358 12.11 11.26 0.96
C GLY A 358 13.58 11.62 1.16
N SER A 359 14.41 10.62 1.47
CA SER A 359 15.85 10.78 1.65
C SER A 359 16.60 10.62 0.33
N MET A 360 17.87 10.97 0.29
CA MET A 360 18.72 10.84 -0.90
C MET A 360 19.77 9.76 -0.68
N LEU A 361 19.95 8.85 -1.64
CA LEU A 361 21.07 7.91 -1.72
C LEU A 361 21.76 8.11 -3.07
N GLY A 362 23.05 8.46 -3.11
CA GLY A 362 23.65 8.98 -4.34
C GLY A 362 25.17 8.84 -4.47
N TRP A 363 25.67 9.47 -5.53
CA TRP A 363 27.06 9.40 -5.98
C TRP A 363 27.70 10.79 -5.94
N GLY A 364 28.93 10.90 -5.45
CA GLY A 364 29.69 12.16 -5.53
C GLY A 364 30.65 12.40 -4.38
N LYS A 365 31.67 13.23 -4.64
CA LYS A 365 32.60 13.78 -3.65
C LYS A 365 32.11 15.17 -3.24
N GLY A 366 31.59 15.31 -2.02
CA GLY A 366 31.24 16.63 -1.46
C GLY A 366 31.00 16.52 0.03
N GLU A 367 31.70 17.34 0.81
CA GLU A 367 31.60 17.37 2.28
C GLU A 367 30.21 17.82 2.77
N ASP A 368 29.31 18.27 1.87
CA ASP A 368 28.06 18.97 2.20
C ASP A 368 26.80 18.57 1.39
N LYS A 369 26.89 17.74 0.34
CA LYS A 369 25.73 17.39 -0.50
C LYS A 369 25.76 15.98 -1.10
N VAL A 370 24.59 15.42 -1.37
CA VAL A 370 24.39 14.13 -2.05
C VAL A 370 23.51 14.31 -3.29
N CYS A 371 23.90 13.74 -4.44
CA CYS A 371 23.15 13.84 -5.69
C CYS A 371 22.80 12.46 -6.25
N SER A 372 21.57 12.31 -6.76
CA SER A 372 21.06 11.04 -7.27
C SER A 372 19.90 11.16 -8.25
N PHE A 373 19.55 10.04 -8.86
CA PHE A 373 18.33 9.82 -9.63
C PHE A 373 17.22 9.15 -8.80
N VAL A 374 17.56 8.65 -7.61
CA VAL A 374 16.68 7.82 -6.78
C VAL A 374 16.18 8.60 -5.56
N ILE A 375 15.12 8.09 -4.95
CA ILE A 375 14.59 8.51 -3.65
C ILE A 375 14.78 7.33 -2.68
N ALA A 376 15.31 7.60 -1.49
CA ALA A 376 15.62 6.61 -0.47
C ALA A 376 14.74 6.80 0.76
N HIS A 377 14.59 5.73 1.52
CA HIS A 377 13.68 5.66 2.66
C HIS A 377 14.36 4.94 3.82
N THR A 378 13.96 5.29 5.04
CA THR A 378 14.59 4.79 6.27
C THR A 378 13.61 3.98 7.10
N ASP A 379 14.14 3.15 8.01
CA ASP A 379 13.33 2.54 9.06
C ASP A 379 13.17 3.48 10.26
N GLU A 380 12.31 3.10 11.22
CA GLU A 380 12.07 3.85 12.47
C GLU A 380 13.32 4.11 13.35
N LYS A 381 14.49 3.54 13.00
CA LYS A 381 15.77 3.73 13.69
C LYS A 381 16.76 4.54 12.84
N ASP A 382 16.24 5.25 11.85
CA ASP A 382 16.98 6.12 10.95
C ASP A 382 18.10 5.34 10.23
N LYS A 383 17.79 4.11 9.77
CA LYS A 383 18.67 3.29 8.92
C LYS A 383 18.09 3.12 7.53
N LEU A 384 18.94 3.20 6.50
CA LEU A 384 18.52 2.98 5.12
C LEU A 384 17.80 1.64 4.98
N LEU A 385 16.58 1.69 4.45
CA LEU A 385 15.71 0.53 4.33
C LEU A 385 15.57 0.08 2.88
N TRP A 386 15.16 1.00 2.02
CA TRP A 386 14.95 0.77 0.60
C TRP A 386 15.04 2.09 -0.18
N TYR A 387 15.13 2.02 -1.50
CA TYR A 387 15.06 3.17 -2.38
C TYR A 387 14.36 2.82 -3.71
N ASN A 388 13.74 3.80 -4.36
CA ASN A 388 13.08 3.65 -5.65
C ASN A 388 13.98 4.16 -6.79
N GLY A 389 14.23 3.35 -7.82
CA GLY A 389 14.95 3.80 -9.02
C GLY A 389 15.95 2.81 -9.62
N SER A 390 15.85 1.51 -9.29
CA SER A 390 16.71 0.40 -9.75
C SER A 390 18.15 0.40 -9.23
N LEU A 391 18.88 -0.69 -9.48
CA LEU A 391 20.32 -0.82 -9.20
C LEU A 391 21.20 -0.10 -10.24
N LEU A 392 20.61 0.42 -11.31
CA LEU A 392 21.33 1.20 -12.32
C LEU A 392 21.49 2.63 -11.83
N LYS A 393 22.65 3.25 -12.11
CA LYS A 393 22.89 4.65 -11.78
C LYS A 393 21.88 5.56 -12.48
N ASN A 394 21.68 5.36 -13.78
CA ASN A 394 20.67 6.08 -14.54
C ASN A 394 20.00 5.13 -15.55
N LYS A 395 18.90 4.50 -15.13
CA LYS A 395 18.15 3.54 -15.96
C LYS A 395 17.61 4.10 -17.28
N ARG A 396 17.53 5.42 -17.45
CA ARG A 396 17.03 6.07 -18.67
C ARG A 396 18.12 6.27 -19.72
N VAL A 397 19.30 6.71 -19.28
CA VAL A 397 20.39 7.12 -20.16
C VAL A 397 21.43 6.02 -20.33
N ASP A 398 21.67 5.23 -19.28
CA ASP A 398 22.65 4.16 -19.25
C ASP A 398 22.01 2.86 -18.70
N PRO A 399 21.32 2.08 -19.55
CA PRO A 399 20.59 0.89 -19.12
C PRO A 399 21.49 -0.27 -18.68
N GLU A 400 22.83 -0.17 -18.81
CA GLU A 400 23.80 -1.19 -18.36
C GLU A 400 24.76 -0.64 -17.28
N GLY A 401 24.66 0.64 -16.92
CA GLY A 401 25.50 1.35 -15.95
C GLY A 401 25.12 1.08 -14.49
N TYR A 402 25.60 -0.03 -13.94
CA TYR A 402 25.52 -0.31 -12.50
C TYR A 402 26.60 0.43 -11.72
N GLU A 403 26.23 1.10 -10.63
CA GLU A 403 27.18 1.76 -9.75
C GLU A 403 26.63 1.80 -8.32
N VAL A 404 27.44 1.40 -7.34
CA VAL A 404 27.07 1.45 -5.92
C VAL A 404 27.08 2.91 -5.47
N PRO A 405 25.99 3.45 -4.90
CA PRO A 405 26.00 4.76 -4.26
C PRO A 405 26.99 4.79 -3.10
N GLU A 406 27.50 5.97 -2.75
CA GLU A 406 28.54 6.11 -1.72
C GLU A 406 28.02 6.79 -0.45
N TYR A 407 27.08 7.72 -0.64
CA TYR A 407 26.61 8.62 0.41
C TYR A 407 25.09 8.72 0.40
N TRP A 408 24.54 9.06 1.55
CA TRP A 408 23.13 9.33 1.72
C TRP A 408 22.89 10.46 2.71
N MET A 409 21.71 11.07 2.62
CA MET A 409 21.29 12.19 3.45
C MET A 409 19.78 12.10 3.68
N MET A 410 19.36 12.44 4.90
CA MET A 410 17.96 12.58 5.30
C MET A 410 17.74 13.98 5.90
N ASP A 411 16.50 14.45 5.89
CA ASP A 411 16.10 15.78 6.39
C ASP A 411 16.85 16.98 5.77
N GLY A 412 17.48 16.79 4.61
CA GLY A 412 18.10 17.85 3.84
C GLY A 412 17.13 18.54 2.90
N LYS A 413 17.56 19.66 2.33
CA LYS A 413 16.81 20.43 1.34
C LYS A 413 16.95 19.80 -0.05
N TRP A 414 15.83 19.46 -0.68
CA TRP A 414 15.80 18.92 -2.04
C TRP A 414 15.99 19.99 -3.11
N HIS A 415 16.82 19.68 -4.11
CA HIS A 415 17.05 20.45 -5.32
C HIS A 415 16.78 19.58 -6.54
N LYS A 416 15.70 19.87 -7.26
CA LYS A 416 15.29 19.08 -8.43
C LYS A 416 16.24 19.30 -9.62
N GLY A 417 16.66 18.21 -10.25
CA GLY A 417 17.37 18.24 -11.54
C GLY A 417 16.55 18.92 -12.64
N ARG A 418 17.22 19.54 -13.63
CA ARG A 418 16.54 20.35 -14.67
C ARG A 418 15.66 19.49 -15.58
N THR A 419 16.14 18.30 -15.93
CA THR A 419 15.43 17.31 -16.74
C THR A 419 15.33 15.98 -16.00
N LYS A 420 14.62 15.00 -16.58
CA LYS A 420 14.59 13.63 -16.04
C LYS A 420 15.91 12.87 -16.22
N ASP A 421 16.84 13.43 -16.98
CA ASP A 421 18.15 12.85 -17.25
C ASP A 421 19.26 13.49 -16.37
N ASP A 422 18.90 14.53 -15.60
CA ASP A 422 19.78 15.19 -14.62
C ASP A 422 19.52 14.69 -13.19
N MET A 423 20.59 14.55 -12.40
CA MET A 423 20.46 14.23 -10.98
C MET A 423 19.75 15.35 -10.22
N SER A 424 18.97 14.96 -9.21
CA SER A 424 18.54 15.85 -8.13
C SER A 424 19.57 15.79 -7.01
N CYS A 425 19.65 16.83 -6.17
CA CYS A 425 20.59 16.90 -5.06
C CYS A 425 19.90 17.23 -3.76
N MET A 426 20.55 16.89 -2.64
CA MET A 426 20.14 17.23 -1.29
C MET A 426 21.34 17.82 -0.55
N ASP A 427 21.13 18.92 0.16
CA ASP A 427 22.13 19.58 1.01
C ASP A 427 21.51 20.06 2.34
N GLY A 428 22.33 20.67 3.20
CA GLY A 428 21.84 21.30 4.44
C GLY A 428 21.58 20.36 5.60
N SER A 429 22.02 19.10 5.51
CA SER A 429 22.00 18.10 6.58
C SER A 429 23.31 17.29 6.58
N GLU A 430 23.45 16.32 7.49
CA GLU A 430 24.63 15.47 7.61
C GLU A 430 24.78 14.54 6.39
N VAL A 431 25.96 14.55 5.76
CA VAL A 431 26.33 13.58 4.72
C VAL A 431 26.77 12.28 5.40
N LEU A 432 25.99 11.22 5.23
CA LEU A 432 26.29 9.91 5.79
C LEU A 432 26.94 9.03 4.74
N LYS A 433 28.04 8.36 5.10
CA LYS A 433 28.63 7.31 4.25
C LYS A 433 27.85 6.02 4.44
N LEU A 434 27.71 5.23 3.37
CA LEU A 434 27.28 3.84 3.51
C LEU A 434 28.20 3.08 4.47
N SER A 435 27.60 2.29 5.35
CA SER A 435 28.34 1.30 6.13
C SER A 435 28.81 0.16 5.24
N ASP A 436 29.86 -0.55 5.67
CA ASP A 436 30.39 -1.72 4.97
C ASP A 436 29.31 -2.77 4.66
N LYS A 437 28.31 -2.90 5.56
CA LYS A 437 27.19 -3.81 5.37
C LYS A 437 26.24 -3.35 4.27
N GLU A 438 25.87 -2.07 4.24
CA GLU A 438 24.98 -1.52 3.22
C GLU A 438 25.65 -1.56 1.84
N GLU A 439 26.94 -1.20 1.78
CA GLU A 439 27.75 -1.30 0.56
C GLU A 439 27.84 -2.74 0.06
N HIS A 440 28.07 -3.71 0.95
CA HIS A 440 28.12 -5.13 0.61
C HIS A 440 26.80 -5.63 0.02
N VAL A 441 25.67 -5.30 0.65
CA VAL A 441 24.33 -5.68 0.15
C VAL A 441 24.09 -5.12 -1.26
N LEU A 442 24.45 -3.86 -1.52
CA LEU A 442 24.26 -3.25 -2.84
C LEU A 442 25.18 -3.86 -3.89
N ARG A 443 26.45 -4.16 -3.54
CA ARG A 443 27.39 -4.86 -4.43
C ARG A 443 26.88 -6.25 -4.81
N GLU A 444 26.44 -7.03 -3.84
CA GLU A 444 25.88 -8.36 -4.09
C GLU A 444 24.59 -8.28 -4.91
N SER A 445 23.74 -7.29 -4.65
CA SER A 445 22.50 -7.04 -5.42
C SER A 445 22.81 -6.73 -6.89
N ILE A 446 23.82 -5.90 -7.16
CA ILE A 446 24.31 -5.63 -8.52
C ILE A 446 24.83 -6.91 -9.19
N ASP A 447 25.62 -7.72 -8.47
CA ASP A 447 26.19 -8.93 -9.04
C ASP A 447 25.12 -9.97 -9.39
N VAL A 448 24.06 -10.11 -8.59
CA VAL A 448 22.92 -10.96 -8.94
C VAL A 448 22.08 -10.36 -10.07
N ALA A 449 21.89 -9.03 -10.11
CA ALA A 449 21.15 -8.35 -11.17
C ALA A 449 21.81 -8.54 -12.55
N LYS A 450 23.15 -8.49 -12.63
CA LYS A 450 23.90 -8.80 -13.87
C LYS A 450 23.64 -10.23 -14.36
N LYS A 451 23.61 -11.20 -13.45
CA LYS A 451 23.29 -12.60 -13.79
C LYS A 451 21.83 -12.75 -14.26
N VAL A 452 20.91 -12.00 -13.67
CA VAL A 452 19.52 -11.93 -14.12
C VAL A 452 19.45 -11.38 -15.56
N ASP A 453 20.14 -10.29 -15.86
CA ASP A 453 20.19 -9.74 -17.22
C ASP A 453 20.69 -10.76 -18.25
N GLU A 454 21.77 -11.48 -17.92
CA GLU A 454 22.30 -12.55 -18.78
C GLU A 454 21.33 -13.72 -18.96
N ALA A 455 20.56 -14.07 -17.92
CA ALA A 455 19.55 -15.12 -18.01
C ALA A 455 18.35 -14.67 -18.87
N LEU A 456 17.84 -13.45 -18.65
CA LEU A 456 16.73 -12.90 -19.41
C LEU A 456 17.07 -12.67 -20.89
N LYS A 457 18.33 -12.35 -21.23
CA LYS A 457 18.77 -12.27 -22.63
C LYS A 457 18.78 -13.62 -23.36
N ARG A 458 18.84 -14.75 -22.63
CA ARG A 458 18.95 -16.11 -23.20
C ARG A 458 17.62 -16.84 -23.39
N GLY A 459 16.59 -16.51 -22.62
CA GLY A 459 15.23 -17.07 -22.73
C GLY A 459 14.25 -16.09 -23.35
#